data_AF-A0A1C5RXE6-F1
#
_entry.id   AF-A0A1C5RXE6-F1
#
_cell.length_a   1.000
_cell.length_b   1.000
_cell.length_c   1.000
_cell.angle_alpha   90.00
_cell.angle_beta   90.00
_cell.angle_gamma   90.00
#
_symmetry.space_group_name_H-M   'P 1'
#
loop_
_entity.id
_entity.type
_entity.pdbx_description
1 polymer ?
#
loop_
_entity_poly.entity_id
_entity_poly.type
_entity_poly.pdbx_seq_one_letter_code
_entity_poly.pdbx_strand_id
1 'polypeptide(L)' 'MMAMLWAQQIMLGKKTYGQVPRLLKDKVKEILEDSGMGELANDK' A
#
# COMPACT_ATOMS: atom_id res chain seq x y z
N MET A 1 -9.76 -6.95 -4.64
CA MET A 1 -8.78 -7.26 -5.70
C MET A 1 -7.87 -6.07 -6.04
N MET A 2 -8.38 -4.86 -6.31
CA MET A 2 -7.53 -3.71 -6.66
C MET A 2 -6.55 -3.25 -5.56
N ALA A 3 -6.92 -3.32 -4.28
CA ALA A 3 -6.03 -2.95 -3.17
C ALA A 3 -4.78 -3.86 -3.08
N MET A 4 -4.92 -5.16 -3.37
CA MET A 4 -3.80 -6.11 -3.33
C MET A 4 -2.77 -5.83 -4.43
N LEU A 5 -3.25 -5.51 -5.64
CA LEU A 5 -2.40 -5.07 -6.75
C LEU A 5 -1.67 -3.77 -6.41
N TRP A 6 -2.36 -2.82 -5.77
CA TRP A 6 -1.73 -1.58 -5.30
C TRP A 6 -0.66 -1.84 -4.24
N ALA A 7 -0.95 -2.64 -3.23
CA ALA A 7 0.03 -3.03 -2.22
C ALA A 7 1.25 -3.68 -2.87
N GLN A 8 1.07 -4.62 -3.80
CA GLN A 8 2.19 -5.21 -4.56
C GLN A 8 2.97 -4.17 -5.37
N GLN A 9 2.32 -3.20 -6.03
CA GLN A 9 3.05 -2.14 -6.75
C GLN A 9 3.91 -1.28 -5.82
N ILE A 10 3.47 -1.09 -4.58
CA ILE A 10 4.24 -0.38 -3.53
C ILE A 10 5.39 -1.24 -3.03
N MET A 11 5.14 -2.52 -2.75
CA MET A 11 6.18 -3.48 -2.36
C MET A 11 7.25 -3.65 -3.43
N LEU A 12 6.87 -3.55 -4.72
CA LEU A 12 7.79 -3.58 -5.86
C LEU A 12 8.49 -2.23 -6.11
N GLY A 13 8.22 -1.19 -5.32
CA GLY A 13 8.80 0.14 -5.48
C GLY A 13 8.37 0.89 -6.74
N LYS A 14 7.35 0.40 -7.47
CA LYS A 14 6.85 1.02 -8.71
C LYS A 14 5.94 2.21 -8.43
N LYS A 15 5.31 2.24 -7.25
CA LYS A 15 4.39 3.27 -6.80
C LYS A 15 4.61 3.54 -5.31
N THR A 16 4.26 4.74 -4.85
CA THR A 16 4.31 5.08 -3.42
C THR A 16 2.91 5.05 -2.83
N TYR A 17 2.82 4.83 -1.51
CA TYR A 17 1.53 4.85 -0.80
C TYR A 17 0.78 6.19 -0.95
N GLY A 18 1.50 7.29 -1.16
CA GLY A 18 0.93 8.61 -1.46
C GLY A 18 0.08 8.63 -2.74
N GLN A 19 0.40 7.80 -3.74
CA GLN A 19 -0.33 7.71 -5.01
C GLN A 19 -1.60 6.87 -4.91
N VAL A 20 -1.81 6.16 -3.79
CA VAL A 20 -2.98 5.30 -3.61
C VAL A 20 -4.24 6.16 -3.52
N PRO A 21 -5.30 5.84 -4.27
CA PRO A 21 -6.59 6.53 -4.15
C PRO A 21 -7.10 6.47 -2.71
N ARG A 22 -7.69 7.55 -2.22
CA ARG A 22 -8.15 7.66 -0.82
C ARG A 22 -9.13 6.55 -0.42
N LEU A 23 -9.94 6.07 -1.36
CA LEU A 23 -10.87 4.94 -1.20
C LEU A 23 -10.18 3.59 -0.98
N LEU A 24 -8.93 3.45 -1.43
CA LEU A 24 -8.14 2.22 -1.33
C LEU A 24 -7.03 2.32 -0.29
N LYS A 25 -6.67 3.52 0.19
CA LYS A 25 -5.58 3.75 1.14
C LYS A 25 -5.70 2.85 2.37
N ASP A 26 -6.86 2.85 3.01
CA ASP A 26 -7.12 2.06 4.22
C ASP A 26 -6.84 0.57 3.99
N LYS A 27 -7.44 -0.01 2.94
CA LYS A 27 -7.22 -1.41 2.57
C LYS A 27 -5.78 -1.71 2.14
N VAL A 28 -5.13 -0.80 1.42
CA VAL A 28 -3.74 -1.00 0.99
C VAL A 28 -2.81 -0.97 2.19
N LYS A 29 -3.08 -0.11 3.17
CA LYS A 29 -2.34 -0.06 4.43
C LYS A 29 -2.52 -1.35 5.23
N GLU A 30 -3.76 -1.83 5.42
CA GLU A 30 -4.01 -3.10 6.10
C GLU A 30 -3.24 -4.26 5.44
N ILE A 31 -3.25 -4.34 4.10
CA ILE A 31 -2.52 -5.39 3.37
C ILE A 31 -0.99 -5.26 3.56
N LEU A 32 -0.46 -4.04 3.56
CA LEU A 32 0.96 -3.79 3.82
C LEU A 32 1.33 -4.17 5.26
N GLU A 33 0.49 -3.84 6.25
CA GLU A 33 0.69 -4.20 7.65
C GLU A 33 0.63 -5.72 7.86
N ASP A 34 -0.36 -6.41 7.28
CA ASP A 34 -0.49 -7.87 7.30
C ASP A 34 0.71 -8.57 6.64
N SER A 35 1.27 -7.97 5.59
CA SER A 35 2.46 -8.47 4.90
C SER A 35 3.78 -8.08 5.57
N GLY A 36 3.76 -7.40 6.72
CA GLY A 36 4.96 -6.96 7.44
C GLY A 36 5.71 -5.79 6.78
N MET A 37 5.10 -5.11 5.80
CA MET A 37 5.62 -3.93 5.10
C MET A 37 4.86 -2.64 5.44
N GLY A 38 4.26 -2.56 6.63
CA GLY A 38 3.48 -1.39 7.08
C GLY A 38 4.28 -0.08 7.08
N GLU A 39 5.60 -0.17 7.18
CA GLU A 39 6.54 0.95 7.03
C GLU A 39 6.46 1.63 5.65
N LEU A 40 6.12 0.91 4.57
CA LEU A 40 5.90 1.51 3.24
C LEU A 40 4.60 2.32 3.16
N ALA A 41 3.66 2.10 4.09
CA ALA A 41 2.45 2.91 4.23
C ALA A 41 2.66 4.15 5.12
N ASN A 42 3.84 4.27 5.75
CA ASN A 42 4.20 5.33 6.67
C ASN A 42 5.32 6.18 6.06
N ASP A 43 4.99 6.88 4.97
CA ASP A 43 5.83 7.95 4.44
C ASP A 43 5.78 9.10 5.46
N LYS A 44 6.81 9.20 6.31
CA LYS A 44 7.00 10.32 7.25
C LYS A 44 7.30 11.61 6.50
#